data_AF-A0A9X2MJ54-F1
#
_entry.id   AF-A0A9X2MJ54-F1
#
_cell.length_a   1.000
_cell.length_b   1.000
_cell.length_c   1.000
_cell.angle_alpha   90.00
_cell.angle_beta   90.00
_cell.angle_gamma   90.00
#
_symmetry.space_group_name_H-M   'P 1'
#
loop_
_entity.id
_entity.type
_entity.pdbx_description
1 polymer ?
#
loop_
_entity_poly.entity_id
_entity_poly.type
_entity_poly.pdbx_seq_one_letter_code
_entity_poly.pdbx_strand_id
1 'polypeptide(L)'
;MLAMKLPRERKEEMIASLISYYERERSESLGNLEAELLVDFMLSEFGPFLYNQALSDVRAFMSKKAEQLEDELYAMEVSTRSAKRRN
;
A
#
# COMPACT_ATOMS: atom_id res chain seq x y z
N MET A 1 -1.81 19.06 4.62
CA MET A 1 -2.23 17.66 4.76
C MET A 1 -2.11 16.99 3.39
N LEU A 2 -1.58 15.76 3.32
CA LEU A 2 -1.63 14.94 2.11
C LEU A 2 -3.10 14.61 1.85
N ALA A 3 -3.78 15.51 1.14
CA ALA A 3 -5.10 15.24 0.60
C ALA A 3 -4.90 14.16 -0.46
N MET A 4 -5.08 12.91 -0.08
CA MET A 4 -5.16 11.80 -1.01
C MET A 4 -6.35 12.09 -1.92
N LYS A 5 -6.11 12.70 -3.08
CA LYS A 5 -7.16 12.95 -4.07
C LYS A 5 -7.51 11.62 -4.72
N LEU A 6 -8.39 10.90 -4.05
CA LEU A 6 -8.98 9.68 -4.58
C LEU A 6 -9.73 10.05 -5.88
N PRO A 7 -9.63 9.24 -6.95
CA PRO A 7 -10.47 9.42 -8.13
C PRO A 7 -11.95 9.45 -7.73
N ARG A 8 -12.73 10.29 -8.40
CA ARG A 8 -14.14 10.50 -8.05
C ARG A 8 -14.93 9.20 -8.08
N GLU A 9 -14.69 8.37 -9.09
CA GLU A 9 -15.34 7.09 -9.29
C GLU A 9 -15.08 6.14 -8.11
N ARG A 10 -13.86 6.14 -7.56
CA ARG A 10 -13.50 5.35 -6.39
C ARG A 10 -14.19 5.85 -5.12
N LYS A 11 -14.33 7.17 -4.97
CA LYS A 11 -15.08 7.74 -3.84
C LYS A 11 -16.56 7.34 -3.92
N GLU A 12 -17.15 7.39 -5.11
CA GLU A 12 -18.53 6.96 -5.35
C GLU A 12 -18.73 5.46 -5.04
N GLU A 13 -17.78 4.60 -5.42
CA GLU A 13 -17.76 3.18 -5.02
C GLU A 13 -17.72 3.00 -3.49
N MET A 14 -16.88 3.77 -2.79
CA MET A 14 -16.80 3.72 -1.33
C MET A 14 -18.09 4.17 -0.65
N ILE A 15 -18.71 5.24 -1.17
CA ILE A 15 -20.01 5.75 -0.67
C ILE A 15 -21.09 4.69 -0.84
N ALA A 16 -21.21 4.10 -2.04
CA ALA A 16 -22.19 3.04 -2.32
C ALA A 16 -21.97 1.81 -1.41
N SER A 17 -20.71 1.42 -1.21
CA SER A 17 -20.34 0.33 -0.30
C SER A 17 -20.75 0.63 1.15
N LEU A 18 -20.52 1.85 1.62
CA LEU A 18 -20.89 2.28 2.98
C LEU A 18 -22.40 2.27 3.19
N ILE A 19 -23.17 2.84 2.26
CA ILE A 19 -24.65 2.83 2.30
C ILE A 19 -25.15 1.38 2.38
N SER A 20 -24.63 0.52 1.50
CA SER A 20 -25.02 -0.89 1.44
C SER A 20 -24.64 -1.67 2.71
N TYR A 21 -23.54 -1.31 3.36
CA TYR A 21 -23.16 -1.87 4.66
C TYR A 21 -24.14 -1.45 5.77
N TYR A 22 -24.53 -0.18 5.83
CA TYR A 22 -25.51 0.30 6.82
C TYR A 22 -26.88 -0.38 6.66
N GLU A 23 -27.34 -0.53 5.42
CA GLU A 23 -28.61 -1.21 5.14
C GLU A 23 -28.58 -2.67 5.58
N ARG A 24 -27.49 -3.40 5.27
CA ARG A 24 -27.37 -4.83 5.62
C ARG A 24 -27.14 -5.08 7.11
N GLU A 25 -26.19 -4.37 7.71
CA GLU A 25 -25.71 -4.69 9.05
C GLU A 25 -26.49 -3.96 10.14
N ARG A 26 -27.10 -2.82 9.80
CA ARG A 26 -27.79 -1.96 10.78
C ARG A 26 -29.27 -1.77 10.48
N SER A 27 -29.76 -2.24 9.34
CA SER A 27 -31.13 -1.96 8.87
C SER A 27 -31.46 -0.45 8.85
N GLU A 28 -30.42 0.37 8.68
CA GLU A 28 -30.49 1.83 8.63
C GLU A 28 -30.24 2.27 7.19
N SER A 29 -31.09 3.16 6.66
CA SER A 29 -30.83 3.80 5.37
C SER A 29 -29.97 5.03 5.60
N LEU A 30 -28.84 5.10 4.90
CA LEU A 30 -27.89 6.21 4.98
C LEU A 30 -28.00 7.07 3.72
N GLY A 31 -28.26 8.36 3.87
CA GLY A 31 -28.37 9.27 2.73
C GLY A 31 -27.04 9.46 2.01
N ASN A 32 -27.07 9.74 0.71
CA ASN A 32 -25.83 9.90 -0.09
C ASN A 32 -24.92 11.02 0.44
N LEU A 33 -25.49 12.15 0.90
CA LEU A 33 -24.72 13.25 1.48
C LEU A 33 -24.07 12.86 2.81
N GLU A 34 -24.79 12.14 3.67
CA GLU A 34 -24.27 11.69 4.97
C GLU A 34 -23.15 10.65 4.78
N ALA A 35 -23.36 9.72 3.84
CA ALA A 35 -22.35 8.75 3.45
C ALA A 35 -21.09 9.43 2.87
N GLU A 36 -21.26 10.45 2.04
CA GLU A 36 -20.14 11.23 1.52
C GLU A 36 -19.33 11.91 2.64
N LEU A 37 -20.00 12.56 3.59
CA LEU A 37 -19.35 13.19 4.74
C LEU A 37 -18.60 12.19 5.61
N LEU A 38 -19.18 11.01 5.85
CA LEU A 38 -18.52 9.93 6.59
C LEU A 38 -17.30 9.40 5.85
N VAL A 39 -17.40 9.18 4.53
CA VAL A 39 -16.27 8.76 3.71
C VAL A 39 -15.15 9.80 3.74
N ASP A 40 -15.48 11.09 3.62
CA ASP A 40 -14.49 12.17 3.68
C ASP A 40 -13.78 12.22 5.04
N PHE A 41 -14.54 12.08 6.14
CA PHE A 41 -13.98 11.99 7.48
C PHE A 41 -13.07 10.77 7.65
N MET A 42 -13.49 9.59 7.20
CA MET A 42 -12.66 8.38 7.28
C MET A 42 -11.38 8.52 6.46
N LEU A 43 -11.45 9.13 5.27
CA LEU A 43 -10.27 9.37 4.43
C LEU A 43 -9.31 10.37 5.07
N SER A 44 -9.81 11.41 5.74
CA SER A 44 -8.95 12.38 6.44
C SER A 44 -8.26 11.77 7.66
N GLU A 45 -8.98 10.97 8.44
CA GLU A 45 -8.46 10.40 9.68
C GLU A 45 -7.60 9.17 9.43
N PHE A 46 -8.04 8.22 8.59
CA PHE A 46 -7.35 6.94 8.40
C PHE A 46 -6.39 6.93 7.21
N GLY A 47 -6.63 7.78 6.22
CA GLY A 47 -5.84 7.82 4.99
C GLY A 47 -4.32 7.92 5.23
N PRO A 48 -3.84 8.84 6.08
CA PRO A 48 -2.40 8.95 6.37
C PRO A 48 -1.80 7.71 7.01
N PHE A 49 -2.51 7.06 7.94
CA PHE A 49 -2.04 5.83 8.60
C PHE A 49 -1.92 4.68 7.61
N LEU A 50 -2.97 4.45 6.81
CA LEU A 50 -2.98 3.40 5.79
C LEU A 50 -1.90 3.63 4.73
N TYR A 51 -1.73 4.87 4.28
CA TYR A 51 -0.71 5.22 3.29
C TYR A 51 0.71 4.99 3.82
N ASN A 52 0.99 5.42 5.05
CA ASN A 52 2.30 5.22 5.67
C ASN A 52 2.60 3.75 5.91
N GLN A 53 1.61 2.96 6.35
CA GLN A 53 1.77 1.52 6.50
C GLN A 53 2.06 0.86 5.15
N ALA A 54 1.32 1.20 4.10
CA ALA A 54 1.56 0.68 2.75
C ALA A 54 2.99 1.01 2.26
N LEU A 55 3.48 2.22 2.50
CA LEU A 55 4.86 2.58 2.18
C LEU A 55 5.89 1.77 2.98
N SER A 56 5.62 1.52 4.27
CA SER A 56 6.46 0.67 5.11
C SER A 56 6.53 -0.76 4.57
N ASP A 57 5.38 -1.32 4.18
CA ASP A 57 5.30 -2.69 3.63
C ASP A 57 6.06 -2.80 2.30
N VAL A 58 5.91 -1.79 1.42
CA VAL A 58 6.66 -1.73 0.16
C VAL A 58 8.17 -1.64 0.41
N ARG A 59 8.61 -0.83 1.38
CA ARG A 59 10.04 -0.74 1.75
C ARG A 59 10.57 -2.09 2.22
N ALA A 60 9.86 -2.77 3.11
CA ALA A 60 10.27 -4.08 3.61
C ALA A 60 10.35 -5.12 2.49
N PHE A 61 9.36 -5.14 1.59
CA PHE A 61 9.37 -6.01 0.42
C PHE A 61 10.58 -5.74 -0.49
N MET A 62 10.86 -4.48 -0.79
CA MET A 62 11.98 -4.09 -1.65
C MET A 62 13.34 -4.41 -1.01
N SER A 63 13.51 -4.16 0.29
CA SER A 63 14.74 -4.53 1.02
C SER A 63 15.01 -6.02 0.93
N LYS A 64 14.00 -6.86 1.19
CA LYS A 64 14.13 -8.31 1.07
C LYS A 64 14.47 -8.75 -0.35
N LYS A 65 13.90 -8.08 -1.37
CA LYS A 65 14.21 -8.38 -2.77
C LYS A 65 15.64 -7.98 -3.14
N ALA A 66 16.14 -6.86 -2.62
CA ALA A 66 17.52 -6.43 -2.83
C ALA A 66 18.51 -7.42 -2.20
N GLU A 67 18.26 -7.88 -0.97
CA GLU A 67 19.07 -8.91 -0.32
C GLU A 67 19.15 -10.20 -1.16
N GLN A 68 18.01 -10.66 -1.68
CA GLN A 68 17.96 -11.85 -2.56
C GLN A 68 18.79 -11.66 -3.83
N LEU A 69 18.71 -10.49 -4.46
CA LEU A 69 19.49 -10.19 -5.65
C LEU A 69 20.99 -10.15 -5.35
N GLU A 70 21.39 -9.62 -4.19
CA GLU A 70 22.79 -9.61 -3.77
C GLU A 70 23.34 -11.02 -3.58
N ASP A 71 22.57 -11.91 -2.94
CA ASP A 71 22.92 -13.33 -2.79
C ASP A 71 23.07 -14.03 -4.15
N GLU A 72 22.16 -13.76 -5.10
CA GLU A 72 22.22 -14.30 -6.47
C GLU A 72 23.45 -13.81 -7.23
N LEU A 73 23.80 -12.53 -7.10
CA LEU A 73 25.00 -11.95 -7.71
C LEU A 73 26.27 -12.57 -7.13
N TYR A 74 26.34 -12.72 -5.80
CA TYR A 74 27.47 -13.35 -5.12
C TYR A 74 27.67 -14.81 -5.59
N ALA A 75 26.59 -15.56 -5.77
CA ALA A 75 26.65 -16.92 -6.29
C ALA A 75 27.16 -17.02 -7.74
N MET A 76 27.01 -15.96 -8.53
CA MET A 76 27.52 -15.88 -9.91
C MET A 76 28.96 -15.37 -10.01
N GLU A 77 29.56 -14.86 -8.92
CA GLU A 77 30.94 -14.40 -8.96
C GLU A 77 31.90 -15.53 -9.33
N VAL A 78 32.71 -15.30 -10.37
CA VAL A 78 33.71 -16.28 -10.81
C VAL A 78 35.02 -16.04 -10.06
N SER A 79 35.53 -17.08 -9.40
CA SER A 79 36.87 -17.05 -8.79
C SER A 79 37.94 -16.80 -9.85
N THR A 80 38.56 -15.62 -9.82
CA THR A 80 39.72 -15.33 -10.68
C THR A 80 40.95 -16.07 -10.14
N ARG A 81 41.22 -17.28 -10.64
CA ARG A 81 42.55 -17.91 -10.52
C ARG A 81 43.56 -17.14 -11.37
N SER A 82 44.13 -16.06 -10.85
CA SER A 82 45.41 -15.53 -11.33
C SER A 82 46.11 -14.67 -10.28
N ALA A 83 46.56 -15.28 -9.18
CA ALA A 83 47.51 -14.64 -8.25
C ALA A 83 48.52 -15.63 -7.64
N LYS A 84 48.65 -16.85 -8.15
CA LYS A 84 49.64 -17.83 -7.64
C LYS A 84 50.31 -18.65 -8.76
N ARG A 85 50.78 -17.93 -9.78
CA ARG A 85 51.85 -18.39 -10.68
C ARG A 85 52.89 -17.27 -10.76
N ARG A 86 53.67 -17.07 -9.70
CA ARG A 86 54.96 -16.36 -9.79
C ARG A 86 55.79 -16.61 -8.52
N ASN A 87 56.94 -17.24 -8.78
CA ASN A 87 58.03 -17.68 -7.91
C ASN A 87 57.75 -18.86 -6.98
#